data_AF-A0A7S1ELS5-F1
#
_entry.id   AF-A0A7S1ELS5-F1
#
_cell.length_a   1.000
_cell.length_b   1.000
_cell.length_c   1.000
_cell.angle_alpha   90.00
_cell.angle_beta   90.00
_cell.angle_gamma   90.00
#
_symmetry.space_group_name_H-M   'P 1'
#
loop_
_entity.id
_entity.type
_entity.pdbx_description
1 polymer ?
#
loop_
_entity_poly.entity_id
_entity_poly.type
_entity_poly.pdbx_seq_one_letter_code
_entity_poly.pdbx_strand_id
1 'polypeptide(L)'
;AVARAGRQVWTGSADKTVCCWDAAGLSLLHTLNGHTAYVKAIVRVRWQMWTAGGDKSVCVYVGEGVFDGLQDDLDALTEERARLEKALKDAQAAKTEAEREKG
;
A
#
# COMPACT_ATOMS: atom_id res chain seq x y z
N ALA A 1 8.88 13.47 -13.05
CA ALA A 1 8.56 12.02 -12.94
C ALA A 1 7.53 11.81 -11.85
N VAL A 2 6.66 10.79 -11.93
CA VAL A 2 5.63 10.53 -10.91
C VAL A 2 5.48 9.03 -10.64
N ALA A 3 5.26 8.65 -9.38
CA ALA A 3 4.93 7.28 -8.97
C ALA A 3 3.92 7.29 -7.81
N ARG A 4 3.21 6.17 -7.61
CA ARG A 4 2.24 6.01 -6.52
C ARG A 4 2.61 4.81 -5.64
N ALA A 5 2.51 4.98 -4.33
CA ALA A 5 2.73 3.95 -3.34
C ALA A 5 1.59 3.95 -2.31
N GLY A 6 0.62 3.06 -2.51
CA GLY A 6 -0.62 3.06 -1.71
C GLY A 6 -1.37 4.39 -1.86
N ARG A 7 -1.63 5.04 -0.73
CA ARG A 7 -2.27 6.37 -0.65
C ARG A 7 -1.32 7.54 -0.91
N GLN A 8 -0.02 7.28 -1.00
CA GLN A 8 0.98 8.32 -1.26
C GLN A 8 1.26 8.48 -2.76
N VAL A 9 1.34 9.73 -3.22
CA VAL A 9 1.83 10.09 -4.55
C VAL A 9 3.21 10.72 -4.41
N TRP A 10 4.13 10.35 -5.29
CA TRP A 10 5.50 10.83 -5.27
C TRP A 10 5.83 11.50 -6.59
N THR A 11 6.44 12.67 -6.52
CA THR A 11 6.78 13.47 -7.70
C THR A 11 8.24 13.89 -7.64
N GLY A 12 9.00 13.63 -8.71
CA GLY A 12 10.35 14.15 -8.90
C GLY A 12 10.36 15.29 -9.90
N SER A 13 11.05 16.38 -9.56
CA SER A 13 11.03 17.64 -10.32
C SER A 13 12.42 18.07 -10.83
N ALA A 14 12.41 19.01 -11.79
CA ALA A 14 13.64 19.64 -12.30
C ALA A 14 14.29 20.59 -11.29
N ASP A 15 13.52 21.04 -10.28
CA ASP A 15 14.01 21.81 -9.13
C ASP A 15 14.87 20.99 -8.15
N LYS A 16 15.14 19.72 -8.47
CA LYS A 16 15.98 18.76 -7.72
C LYS A 16 15.29 18.15 -6.50
N THR A 17 14.01 18.44 -6.31
CA THR A 17 13.24 17.92 -5.17
C THR A 17 12.42 16.69 -5.55
N VAL A 18 12.18 15.87 -4.53
CA VAL A 18 11.20 14.79 -4.57
C VAL A 18 10.13 15.09 -3.53
N CYS A 19 8.89 15.29 -3.95
CA CYS A 19 7.78 15.54 -3.05
C CYS A 19 6.93 14.29 -2.86
N CYS A 20 6.49 14.05 -1.63
CA CYS A 20 5.54 13.02 -1.25
C CYS A 20 4.23 13.67 -0.79
N TRP A 21 3.11 13.20 -1.31
CA TRP A 21 1.78 13.77 -1.16
C TRP A 21 0.81 12.72 -0.64
N ASP A 22 -0.13 13.09 0.22
CA ASP A 22 -1.31 12.28 0.53
C ASP A 22 -2.36 12.48 -0.57
N ALA A 23 -2.72 11.40 -1.26
CA ALA A 23 -3.71 11.45 -2.34
C ALA A 23 -5.13 11.72 -1.84
N ALA A 24 -5.49 11.30 -0.63
CA ALA A 24 -6.87 11.50 -0.15
C ALA A 24 -7.03 12.84 0.59
N GLY A 25 -6.02 13.25 1.34
CA GLY A 25 -5.97 14.58 1.97
C GLY A 25 -5.55 15.71 1.02
N LEU A 26 -5.10 15.38 -0.20
CA LEU A 26 -4.54 16.31 -1.19
C LEU A 26 -3.48 17.25 -0.60
N SER A 27 -2.68 16.73 0.34
CA SER A 27 -1.73 17.51 1.12
C SER A 27 -0.29 17.08 0.83
N LEU A 28 0.63 18.03 0.90
CA LEU A 28 2.06 17.75 0.81
C LEU A 28 2.54 17.19 2.15
N LEU A 29 3.02 15.95 2.16
CA LEU A 29 3.54 15.30 3.36
C LEU A 29 5.00 15.67 3.58
N HIS A 30 5.83 15.52 2.54
CA HIS A 30 7.26 15.74 2.64
C HIS A 30 7.85 16.33 1.36
N THR A 31 8.85 17.19 1.53
CA THR A 31 9.74 17.65 0.47
C THR A 31 11.14 17.11 0.77
N LEU A 32 11.61 16.21 -0.08
CA LEU A 32 12.86 15.49 0.10
C LEU A 32 13.93 16.13 -0.79
N ASN A 33 14.98 16.59 -0.13
CA ASN A 33 16.15 17.20 -0.74
C ASN A 33 17.29 16.20 -0.64
N GLY A 34 17.74 15.69 -1.78
CA GLY A 34 18.82 14.69 -1.84
C GLY A 34 19.55 14.74 -3.18
N HIS A 35 18.81 14.98 -4.26
CA HIS A 35 19.42 15.23 -5.55
C HIS A 35 20.01 16.63 -5.66
N THR A 36 21.15 16.72 -6.35
CA THR A 36 21.85 17.98 -6.65
C THR A 36 21.55 18.47 -8.08
N ALA A 37 20.87 17.66 -8.88
CA ALA A 37 20.37 17.96 -10.22
C ALA A 37 18.93 17.44 -10.44
N TYR A 38 18.37 17.71 -11.61
CA TYR A 38 16.99 17.37 -11.96
C TYR A 38 16.69 15.87 -11.84
N VAL A 39 15.53 15.53 -11.26
CA VAL A 39 15.09 14.15 -11.07
C VAL A 39 14.45 13.63 -12.36
N LYS A 40 15.06 12.62 -12.97
CA LYS A 40 14.62 12.05 -14.26
C LYS A 40 13.59 10.95 -14.08
N ALA A 41 13.76 10.10 -13.06
CA ALA A 41 12.95 8.92 -12.88
C ALA A 41 12.63 8.69 -11.40
N ILE A 42 11.46 8.11 -11.17
CA ILE A 42 11.04 7.60 -9.87
C ILE A 42 10.39 6.24 -10.09
N VAL A 43 10.74 5.25 -9.27
CA VAL A 43 10.19 3.92 -9.34
C VAL A 43 9.92 3.38 -7.95
N ARG A 44 8.76 2.72 -7.81
CA ARG A 44 8.40 1.99 -6.60
C ARG A 44 8.97 0.58 -6.67
N VAL A 45 9.74 0.21 -5.65
CA VAL A 45 10.23 -1.15 -5.43
C VAL A 45 9.75 -1.59 -4.04
N ARG A 46 8.64 -2.33 -3.99
CA ARG A 46 7.95 -2.71 -2.74
C ARG A 46 7.59 -1.48 -1.88
N TRP A 47 8.22 -1.34 -0.71
CA TRP A 47 8.07 -0.22 0.23
C TRP A 47 9.08 0.91 0.02
N GLN A 48 9.99 0.76 -0.95
CA GLN A 48 11.05 1.72 -1.22
C GLN A 48 10.76 2.50 -2.49
N MET A 49 10.86 3.83 -2.43
CA MET A 49 10.89 4.69 -3.61
C MET A 49 12.33 4.96 -4.01
N TRP A 50 12.66 4.62 -5.24
CA TRP A 50 13.97 4.84 -5.82
C TRP A 50 13.86 6.00 -6.81
N THR A 51 14.77 6.95 -6.71
CA THR A 51 14.79 8.16 -7.53
C THR A 51 16.15 8.30 -8.18
N ALA A 52 16.18 8.64 -9.47
CA ALA A 52 17.41 8.77 -10.23
C ALA A 52 17.48 10.16 -10.86
N GLY A 53 18.60 10.84 -10.63
CA GLY A 53 18.82 12.22 -11.03
C GLY A 53 19.88 12.40 -12.10
N GLY A 54 19.94 13.60 -12.69
CA GLY A 54 21.01 14.01 -13.61
C GLY A 54 22.39 14.15 -12.94
N ASP A 55 22.44 14.07 -11.61
CA ASP A 55 23.63 14.16 -10.78
C ASP A 55 24.41 12.84 -10.66
N LYS A 56 24.01 11.82 -11.43
CA LYS A 56 24.59 10.47 -11.42
C LYS A 56 24.35 9.73 -10.10
N SER A 57 23.39 10.17 -9.30
CA SER A 57 23.02 9.54 -8.03
C SER A 57 21.65 8.86 -8.11
N VAL A 58 21.47 7.89 -7.19
CA VAL A 58 20.17 7.30 -6.89
C VAL A 58 19.87 7.55 -5.42
N CYS A 59 18.73 8.15 -5.12
CA CYS A 59 18.24 8.31 -3.75
C CYS A 59 17.12 7.30 -3.47
N VAL A 60 17.17 6.66 -2.30
CA VAL A 60 16.18 5.68 -1.86
C VAL A 60 15.45 6.23 -0.64
N TYR A 61 14.12 6.23 -0.71
CA TYR A 61 13.24 6.71 0.34
C TYR A 61 12.29 5.59 0.78
N VAL A 62 11.91 5.58 2.05
CA VAL A 62 10.90 4.67 2.61
C VAL A 62 9.75 5.55 3.11
N GLY A 63 8.54 5.30 2.62
CA GLY A 63 7.34 6.02 3.06
C GLY A 63 6.65 5.26 4.20
N GLU A 64 6.22 5.97 5.24
CA GLU A 64 5.48 5.37 6.37
C GLU A 64 4.11 4.83 5.93
N GLY A 65 3.42 5.52 5.00
CA GLY A 65 2.10 5.12 4.47
C GLY A 65 2.13 3.99 3.43
N VAL A 66 3.27 3.31 3.22
CA VAL A 66 3.32 2.17 2.29
C VAL A 66 2.67 0.91 2.89
N PHE A 67 2.38 0.91 4.20
CA PHE A 67 1.63 -0.14 4.89
C PHE A 67 0.12 0.11 4.96
N ASP A 68 -0.37 1.33 4.70
CA ASP A 68 -1.81 1.65 4.87
C ASP A 68 -2.71 0.79 3.97
N GLY A 69 -2.28 0.47 2.74
CA GLY A 69 -3.05 -0.43 1.87
C GLY A 69 -3.02 -1.90 2.32
N LEU A 70 -2.03 -2.29 3.12
CA LEU A 70 -1.94 -3.64 3.67
C LEU A 70 -2.92 -3.84 4.84
N GLN A 71 -3.25 -2.75 5.55
CA GLN A 71 -4.27 -2.77 6.59
C GLN A 71 -5.66 -2.96 5.98
N ASP A 72 -5.99 -2.22 4.90
CA ASP A 72 -7.25 -2.39 4.18
C ASP A 72 -7.41 -3.82 3.62
N ASP A 73 -6.34 -4.37 3.01
CA ASP A 73 -6.33 -5.75 2.50
C ASP A 73 -6.45 -6.78 3.64
N LEU A 74 -5.79 -6.56 4.78
CA LEU A 74 -5.87 -7.43 5.96
C LEU A 74 -7.26 -7.39 6.59
N ASP A 75 -7.88 -6.22 6.67
CA ASP A 75 -9.23 -6.02 7.20
C ASP A 75 -10.25 -6.75 6.31
N ALA A 76 -10.14 -6.62 4.98
CA ALA A 76 -10.98 -7.33 4.02
C ALA A 76 -10.84 -8.86 4.14
N LEU A 77 -9.62 -9.38 4.28
CA LEU A 77 -9.36 -10.81 4.48
C LEU A 77 -9.91 -11.30 5.83
N THR A 78 -9.87 -10.46 6.85
CA THR A 78 -10.40 -10.79 8.18
C THR A 78 -11.93 -10.90 8.14
N GLU A 79 -12.59 -10.01 7.39
CA GLU A 79 -14.04 -10.11 7.14
C GLU A 79 -14.41 -11.37 6.37
N GLU A 80 -13.68 -11.70 5.30
CA GLU A 80 -13.93 -12.90 4.50
C GLU A 80 -13.76 -14.17 5.34
N ARG A 81 -12.70 -14.23 6.16
CA ARG A 81 -12.48 -15.32 7.11
C ARG A 81 -13.66 -15.46 8.08
N ALA A 82 -14.17 -14.38 8.65
CA ALA A 82 -15.29 -14.42 9.57
C ALA A 82 -16.59 -14.96 8.91
N ARG A 83 -16.83 -14.62 7.64
CA ARG A 83 -17.97 -15.13 6.87
C ARG A 83 -17.86 -16.64 6.64
N LEU A 84 -16.67 -17.11 6.27
CA LEU A 84 -16.42 -18.54 6.04
C LEU A 84 -16.53 -19.36 7.33
N GLU A 85 -16.00 -18.84 8.44
CA GLU A 85 -16.13 -19.51 9.75
C GLU A 85 -17.59 -19.64 10.19
N LYS A 86 -18.42 -18.63 9.92
CA LYS A 86 -19.86 -18.70 10.17
C LYS A 86 -20.54 -19.77 9.30
N ALA A 87 -20.29 -19.75 7.99
CA ALA A 87 -20.86 -20.72 7.06
C ALA A 87 -20.45 -22.16 7.42
N LEU A 88 -19.21 -22.36 7.87
CA LEU A 88 -18.73 -23.67 8.33
C LEU A 88 -19.50 -24.16 9.57
N LYS A 89 -19.75 -23.28 10.55
CA LYS A 89 -20.53 -23.63 11.75
C LYS A 89 -21.98 -23.98 11.40
N ASP A 90 -22.61 -23.20 10.52
CA ASP A 90 -23.99 -23.45 10.08
C ASP A 90 -24.09 -24.79 9.34
N ALA A 91 -23.12 -25.11 8.47
CA ALA A 91 -23.05 -26.39 7.77
C ALA A 91 -22.82 -27.58 8.72
N GLN A 92 -22.00 -27.40 9.75
CA GLN A 92 -21.79 -28.42 10.78
C GLN A 92 -23.08 -28.68 11.58
N ALA A 93 -23.77 -27.61 12.00
CA ALA A 93 -25.03 -27.71 12.73
C ALA A 93 -26.09 -28.50 11.93
N ALA A 94 -26.29 -28.15 10.66
CA ALA A 94 -27.23 -28.82 9.76
C ALA A 94 -26.88 -30.31 9.56
N LYS A 95 -25.59 -30.65 9.50
CA LYS A 95 -25.15 -32.04 9.41
C LYS A 95 -25.49 -32.84 10.68
N THR A 96 -25.27 -32.27 11.86
CA THR A 96 -25.66 -32.91 13.13
C THR A 96 -27.16 -33.10 13.27
N GLU A 97 -27.97 -32.17 12.77
CA GLU A 97 -29.43 -32.30 12.77
C GLU A 97 -29.88 -33.42 11.81
N ALA A 98 -29.34 -33.47 10.60
CA ALA A 98 -29.65 -34.53 9.64
C ALA A 98 -29.22 -35.94 10.11
N GLU A 99 -28.16 -36.03 10.92
CA GLU A 99 -27.74 -37.29 11.57
C GLU A 99 -28.67 -37.68 12.73
N ARG A 100 -29.21 -36.70 13.48
CA ARG A 100 -30.22 -36.94 14.53
C ARG A 100 -31.57 -37.39 13.98
N GLU A 101 -31.99 -36.90 12.82
CA GLU A 101 -33.27 -37.28 12.21
C GLU A 101 -33.24 -38.65 11.52
N LYS A 102 -32.05 -39.18 11.25
CA LYS A 102 -31.85 -40.50 10.60
C LYS A 102 -31.68 -41.66 11.58
N GLY A 103 -31.44 -41.39 12.87
CA GLY A 103 -31.27 -42.40 13.93
C GLY A 103 -32.53 -42.55 14.76
#